data_AF-A0A7W0KYX0-F1
#
_entry.id   AF-A0A7W0KYX0-F1
#
_cell.length_a   1.000
_cell.length_b   1.000
_cell.length_c   1.000
_cell.angle_alpha   90.00
_cell.angle_beta   90.00
_cell.angle_gamma   90.00
#
_symmetry.space_group_name_H-M   'P 1'
#
loop_
_entity.id
_entity.type
_entity.pdbx_description
1 polymer ?
#
loop_
_entity_poly.entity_id
_entity_poly.type
_entity_poly.pdbx_seq_one_letter_code
_entity_poly.pdbx_strand_id
1 'polypeptide(L)'
;MSTGLKIKEVADASGFTPATLRYYEQIGLLPEASRTPAGYRVYDRRTLERLAFIARAKQLGCTLEEITGLTTAWDGGQCGPIQDQLRQLVAGKIAAAQNQIAELMTFTSELQQATTALERHRPDGACDANCGCVGDPDDTQAIAATIQAVGLSTKAALAGEPAIACTLSAGSMKGRIADWQSLLAHVEGREPIDGGVRSVFASSVPTDDLIRLVAAEQNCCQFFRFAITVDTRGVALEVRAPEDALSIVESMFGAPS
;
A
#
# COMPACT_ATOMS: atom_id res chain seq x y z
N MET A 1 27.23 -5.09 -27.03
CA MET A 1 25.97 -4.71 -27.71
C MET A 1 24.86 -4.88 -26.69
N SER A 2 24.33 -3.80 -26.12
CA SER A 2 23.23 -3.90 -25.16
C SER A 2 21.96 -4.23 -25.93
N THR A 3 21.52 -5.49 -25.88
CA THR A 3 20.26 -5.91 -26.48
C THR A 3 19.14 -5.20 -25.73
N GLY A 4 18.52 -4.22 -26.39
CA GLY A 4 17.44 -3.48 -25.80
C GLY A 4 16.18 -4.36 -25.68
N LEU A 5 15.52 -4.27 -24.53
CA LEU A 5 14.32 -5.00 -24.15
C LEU A 5 13.07 -4.22 -24.55
N LYS A 6 12.04 -4.89 -25.08
CA LYS A 6 10.73 -4.27 -25.31
C LYS A 6 9.97 -4.10 -23.99
N ILE A 7 9.00 -3.20 -23.97
CA ILE A 7 8.18 -2.93 -22.77
C ILE A 7 7.55 -4.19 -22.16
N LYS A 8 7.13 -5.14 -22.99
CA LYS A 8 6.56 -6.41 -22.53
C LYS A 8 7.61 -7.27 -21.81
N GLU A 9 8.82 -7.37 -22.36
CA GLU A 9 9.91 -8.12 -21.74
C GLU A 9 10.35 -7.48 -20.43
N VAL A 10 10.38 -6.14 -20.35
CA VAL A 10 10.65 -5.42 -19.10
C VAL A 10 9.54 -5.64 -18.08
N ALA A 11 8.28 -5.61 -18.50
CA ALA A 11 7.13 -5.88 -17.64
C ALA A 11 7.19 -7.30 -17.07
N ASP A 12 7.42 -8.30 -17.92
CA ASP A 12 7.52 -9.70 -17.52
C ASP A 12 8.73 -9.95 -16.59
N ALA A 13 9.84 -9.25 -16.80
CA ALA A 13 11.05 -9.40 -15.99
C ALA A 13 10.96 -8.68 -14.64
N SER A 14 10.40 -7.46 -14.62
CA SER A 14 10.31 -6.62 -13.43
C SER A 14 9.06 -6.91 -12.60
N GLY A 15 8.01 -7.45 -13.22
CA GLY A 15 6.68 -7.66 -12.65
C GLY A 15 5.86 -6.36 -12.49
N PHE A 16 6.34 -5.24 -13.03
CA PHE A 16 5.50 -4.06 -13.24
C PHE A 16 4.69 -4.21 -14.52
N THR A 17 3.48 -3.66 -14.55
CA THR A 17 2.68 -3.65 -15.78
C THR A 17 3.32 -2.70 -16.81
N PRO A 18 3.11 -2.91 -18.12
CA PRO A 18 3.53 -1.95 -19.15
C PRO A 18 2.99 -0.55 -18.91
N ALA A 19 1.82 -0.43 -18.29
CA ALA A 19 1.18 0.83 -17.98
C ALA A 19 1.90 1.56 -16.83
N THR A 20 2.30 0.83 -15.77
CA THR A 20 3.14 1.38 -14.69
C THR A 20 4.50 1.83 -15.22
N LEU A 21 5.10 1.09 -16.16
CA LEU A 21 6.37 1.50 -16.77
C LEU A 21 6.24 2.83 -17.53
N ARG A 22 5.16 3.01 -18.32
CA ARG A 22 4.86 4.27 -19.00
C ARG A 22 4.62 5.41 -18.03
N TYR A 23 3.91 5.14 -16.94
CA TYR A 23 3.70 6.13 -15.88
C TYR A 23 5.02 6.57 -15.26
N TYR A 24 5.92 5.62 -14.94
CA TYR A 24 7.22 5.94 -14.39
C TYR A 24 8.11 6.72 -15.36
N GLU A 25 8.01 6.50 -16.67
CA GLU A 25 8.62 7.39 -17.67
C GLU A 25 8.02 8.80 -17.60
N GLN A 26 6.70 8.92 -17.57
CA GLN A 26 5.98 10.20 -17.58
C GLN A 26 6.31 11.09 -16.37
N ILE A 27 6.44 10.48 -15.18
CA ILE A 27 6.79 11.21 -13.95
C ILE A 27 8.30 11.28 -13.70
N GLY A 28 9.13 10.82 -14.64
CA GLY A 28 10.59 10.89 -14.55
C GLY A 28 11.25 9.89 -13.59
N LEU A 29 10.50 8.91 -13.06
CA LEU A 29 11.06 7.81 -12.27
C LEU A 29 11.92 6.86 -13.12
N LEU A 30 11.62 6.73 -14.40
CA LEU A 30 12.44 6.05 -15.40
C LEU A 30 12.90 7.04 -16.46
N PRO A 31 14.10 6.87 -17.02
CA PRO A 31 14.53 7.65 -18.18
C PRO A 31 13.64 7.33 -19.39
N GLU A 32 13.48 8.30 -20.30
CA GLU A 32 12.70 8.10 -21.51
C GLU A 32 13.27 6.94 -22.34
N ALA A 33 12.39 6.02 -22.74
CA ALA A 33 12.81 4.84 -23.49
C ALA A 33 13.37 5.23 -24.87
N SER A 34 14.49 4.62 -25.24
CA SER A 34 15.01 4.74 -26.61
C SER A 34 14.02 4.11 -27.60
N ARG A 35 14.05 4.57 -28.86
CA ARG A 35 13.18 4.01 -29.91
C ARG A 35 14.00 3.26 -30.95
N THR A 36 13.49 2.11 -31.38
CA THR A 36 14.01 1.42 -32.58
C THR A 36 13.77 2.27 -33.84
N PRO A 37 14.47 2.00 -34.96
CA PRO A 37 14.16 2.59 -36.26
C PRO A 37 12.71 2.37 -36.71
N ALA A 38 12.07 1.30 -36.24
CA ALA A 38 10.65 0.98 -36.49
C ALA A 38 9.67 1.66 -35.50
N GLY A 39 10.16 2.52 -34.60
CA GLY A 39 9.34 3.33 -33.68
C GLY A 39 8.99 2.70 -32.33
N TYR A 40 9.34 1.43 -32.10
CA TYR A 40 9.08 0.73 -30.83
C TYR A 40 9.98 1.21 -29.69
N ARG A 41 9.42 1.33 -28.48
CA ARG A 41 10.17 1.62 -27.24
C ARG A 41 11.07 0.46 -26.84
N VAL A 42 12.28 0.80 -26.39
CA VAL A 42 13.32 -0.13 -26.01
C VAL A 42 14.04 0.39 -24.77
N TYR A 43 14.24 -0.52 -23.82
CA TYR A 43 14.89 -0.25 -22.54
C TYR A 43 16.21 -1.00 -22.48
N ASP A 44 17.16 -0.44 -21.77
CA ASP A 44 18.42 -1.11 -21.51
C ASP A 44 18.34 -2.01 -20.27
N ARG A 45 19.42 -2.73 -19.98
CA ARG A 45 19.48 -3.59 -18.80
C ARG A 45 19.50 -2.79 -17.49
N ARG A 46 20.04 -1.57 -17.48
CA ARG A 46 20.03 -0.69 -16.30
C ARG A 46 18.63 -0.29 -15.89
N THR A 47 17.69 -0.26 -16.83
CA THR A 47 16.26 -0.06 -16.52
C THR A 47 15.75 -1.14 -15.57
N LEU A 48 16.14 -2.41 -15.75
CA LEU A 48 15.75 -3.49 -14.84
C LEU A 48 16.37 -3.33 -13.44
N GLU A 49 17.61 -2.88 -13.36
CA GLU A 49 18.28 -2.61 -12.07
C GLU A 49 17.59 -1.45 -11.33
N ARG A 50 17.25 -0.38 -12.05
CA ARG A 50 16.49 0.76 -11.51
C ARG A 50 15.10 0.33 -11.05
N LEU A 51 14.41 -0.51 -11.81
CA LEU A 51 13.11 -1.06 -11.44
C LEU A 51 13.19 -1.96 -10.20
N ALA A 52 14.25 -2.77 -10.07
CA ALA A 52 14.47 -3.56 -8.86
C ALA A 52 14.72 -2.67 -7.63
N PHE A 53 15.46 -1.58 -7.80
CA PHE A 53 15.66 -0.57 -6.76
C PHE A 53 14.35 0.12 -6.37
N ILE A 54 13.56 0.58 -7.34
CA ILE A 54 12.23 1.17 -7.11
C ILE A 54 11.35 0.17 -6.36
N ALA A 55 11.28 -1.08 -6.82
CA ALA A 55 10.50 -2.13 -6.16
C ALA A 55 10.92 -2.33 -4.70
N ARG A 56 12.23 -2.32 -4.41
CA ARG A 56 12.74 -2.44 -3.05
C ARG A 56 12.37 -1.23 -2.19
N ALA A 57 12.49 -0.01 -2.70
CA ALA A 57 12.10 1.20 -1.99
C ALA A 57 10.59 1.19 -1.67
N LYS A 58 9.74 0.76 -2.61
CA LYS A 58 8.29 0.59 -2.36
C LYS A 58 7.99 -0.43 -1.28
N GLN A 59 8.71 -1.56 -1.26
CA GLN A 59 8.57 -2.57 -0.20
C GLN A 59 8.96 -2.03 1.20
N LEU A 60 9.84 -1.03 1.26
CA LEU A 60 10.20 -0.35 2.50
C LEU A 60 9.19 0.75 2.88
N GLY A 61 8.08 0.87 2.15
CA GLY A 61 7.06 1.88 2.39
C GLY A 61 7.48 3.28 1.95
N CYS A 62 8.45 3.40 1.02
CA CYS A 62 8.81 4.70 0.46
C CYS A 62 7.70 5.24 -0.45
N THR A 63 7.40 6.53 -0.31
CA THR A 63 6.46 7.23 -1.20
C THR A 63 7.08 7.43 -2.58
N LEU A 64 6.26 7.72 -3.59
CA LEU A 64 6.79 8.03 -4.94
C LEU A 64 7.70 9.26 -4.94
N GLU A 65 7.43 10.25 -4.08
CA GLU A 65 8.27 11.44 -3.93
C GLU A 65 9.65 11.08 -3.33
N GLU A 66 9.68 10.29 -2.26
CA GLU A 66 10.92 9.78 -1.67
C GLU A 66 11.74 8.96 -2.68
N ILE A 67 11.04 8.11 -3.46
CA ILE A 67 11.66 7.30 -4.52
C ILE A 67 12.22 8.19 -5.62
N THR A 68 11.54 9.27 -5.99
CA THR A 68 12.05 10.23 -6.98
C THR A 68 13.39 10.79 -6.53
N GLY A 69 13.49 11.26 -5.28
CA GLY A 69 14.75 11.73 -4.71
C GLY A 69 15.86 10.69 -4.73
N LEU A 70 15.53 9.43 -4.40
CA LEU A 70 16.48 8.32 -4.45
C LEU A 70 16.93 8.00 -5.88
N THR A 71 16.03 8.08 -6.86
CA THR A 71 16.37 7.84 -8.27
C THR A 71 17.22 8.97 -8.88
N THR A 72 17.06 10.21 -8.42
CA THR A 72 17.95 11.32 -8.78
C THR A 72 19.38 11.07 -8.28
N ALA A 73 19.54 10.57 -7.06
CA ALA A 73 20.85 10.17 -6.54
C ALA A 73 21.44 8.98 -7.33
N TRP A 74 20.60 8.04 -7.78
CA TRP A 74 20.98 6.93 -8.66
C TRP A 74 21.56 7.41 -9.99
N ASP A 75 21.00 8.46 -10.57
CA ASP A 75 21.49 9.04 -11.82
C ASP A 75 22.88 9.67 -11.69
N GLY A 76 23.29 10.05 -10.48
CA GLY A 76 24.66 10.47 -10.16
C GLY A 76 25.70 9.33 -10.21
N GLY A 77 25.27 8.07 -10.33
CA GLY A 77 26.14 6.90 -10.54
C GLY A 77 26.97 6.48 -9.32
N GLN A 78 26.70 7.02 -8.13
CA GLN A 78 27.43 6.72 -6.91
C GLN A 78 26.52 6.05 -5.87
N CYS A 79 26.93 4.88 -5.38
CA CYS A 79 26.13 4.11 -4.41
C CYS A 79 26.04 4.77 -3.03
N GLY A 80 27.10 5.44 -2.57
CA GLY A 80 27.19 6.04 -1.22
C GLY A 80 26.02 6.98 -0.91
N PRO A 81 25.79 8.05 -1.71
CA PRO A 81 24.68 8.98 -1.49
C PRO A 81 23.30 8.30 -1.46
N ILE A 82 23.09 7.31 -2.33
CA ILE A 82 21.84 6.54 -2.40
C ILE A 82 21.64 5.74 -1.10
N GLN A 83 22.71 5.09 -0.62
CA GLN A 83 22.67 4.30 0.61
C GLN A 83 22.44 5.16 1.85
N ASP A 84 23.07 6.34 1.91
CA ASP A 84 22.89 7.28 3.02
C ASP A 84 21.47 7.83 3.06
N GLN A 85 20.92 8.25 1.92
CA GLN A 85 19.55 8.73 1.82
C GLN A 85 18.54 7.62 2.16
N LEU A 86 18.73 6.40 1.64
CA LEU A 86 17.85 5.27 1.96
C LEU A 86 17.92 4.90 3.44
N ARG A 87 19.11 4.96 4.06
CA ARG A 87 19.28 4.72 5.49
C ARG A 87 18.51 5.74 6.32
N GLN A 88 18.55 7.01 5.95
CA GLN A 88 17.80 8.07 6.64
C GLN A 88 16.28 7.84 6.54
N LEU A 89 15.77 7.53 5.35
CA LEU A 89 14.36 7.22 5.14
C LEU A 89 13.91 6.01 5.98
N VAL A 90 14.68 4.93 5.96
CA VAL A 90 14.38 3.72 6.75
C VAL A 90 14.41 4.02 8.25
N ALA A 91 15.39 4.79 8.73
CA ALA A 91 15.46 5.18 10.15
C ALA A 91 14.24 6.02 10.57
N GLY A 92 13.80 6.96 9.73
CA GLY A 92 12.58 7.74 9.98
C GLY A 92 11.33 6.86 10.05
N LYS A 93 11.20 5.88 9.14
CA LYS A 93 10.07 4.93 9.15
C LYS A 93 10.09 4.01 10.37
N ILE A 94 11.27 3.56 10.82
CA ILE A 94 11.41 2.80 12.07
C ILE A 94 10.91 3.64 13.26
N ALA A 95 11.33 4.91 13.35
CA ALA A 95 10.90 5.80 14.44
C ALA A 95 9.37 6.02 14.42
N ALA A 96 8.78 6.26 13.25
CA ALA A 96 7.34 6.40 13.10
C ALA A 96 6.58 5.13 13.54
N ALA A 97 7.04 3.95 13.12
CA ALA A 97 6.44 2.68 13.52
C ALA A 97 6.55 2.44 15.04
N GLN A 98 7.69 2.78 15.66
CA GLN A 98 7.87 2.68 17.10
C GLN A 98 6.92 3.60 17.88
N ASN A 99 6.68 4.81 17.40
CA ASN A 99 5.70 5.74 17.99
C ASN A 99 4.28 5.16 17.92
N GLN A 100 3.88 4.63 16.75
CA GLN A 100 2.56 4.02 16.58
C GLN A 100 2.38 2.79 17.49
N ILE A 101 3.43 1.96 17.65
CA ILE A 101 3.39 0.83 18.59
C ILE A 101 3.14 1.34 20.01
N ALA A 102 3.81 2.40 20.44
CA ALA A 102 3.60 2.97 21.78
C ALA A 102 2.16 3.50 21.99
N GLU A 103 1.58 4.16 20.98
CA GLU A 103 0.19 4.63 21.01
C GLU A 103 -0.80 3.45 21.10
N LEU A 104 -0.62 2.43 20.26
CA LEU A 104 -1.47 1.24 20.27
C LEU A 104 -1.35 0.44 21.57
N MET A 105 -0.16 0.38 22.17
CA MET A 105 0.03 -0.23 23.49
C MET A 105 -0.70 0.55 24.59
N THR A 106 -0.68 1.89 24.54
CA THR A 106 -1.42 2.75 25.47
C THR A 106 -2.93 2.52 25.35
N PHE A 107 -3.45 2.57 24.12
CA PHE A 107 -4.87 2.33 23.85
C PHE A 107 -5.32 0.92 24.25
N THR A 108 -4.48 -0.10 24.01
CA THR A 108 -4.77 -1.47 24.45
C THR A 108 -4.88 -1.55 25.97
N SER A 109 -4.03 -0.85 26.70
CA SER A 109 -4.10 -0.78 28.18
C SER A 109 -5.41 -0.13 28.64
N GLU A 110 -5.84 0.95 28.00
CA GLU A 110 -7.12 1.61 28.31
C GLU A 110 -8.31 0.66 28.07
N LEU A 111 -8.32 -0.07 26.95
CA LEU A 111 -9.37 -1.04 26.65
C LEU A 111 -9.40 -2.21 27.64
N GLN A 112 -8.24 -2.69 28.08
CA GLN A 112 -8.14 -3.73 29.12
C GLN A 112 -8.68 -3.24 30.46
N GLN A 113 -8.41 -1.98 30.82
CA GLN A 113 -8.96 -1.36 32.03
C GLN A 113 -10.48 -1.19 31.94
N ALA A 114 -10.99 -0.70 30.81
CA ALA A 114 -12.43 -0.59 30.57
C ALA A 114 -13.10 -1.97 30.67
N THR A 115 -12.52 -3.01 30.07
CA THR A 115 -13.02 -4.39 30.18
C THR A 115 -13.06 -4.84 31.64
N THR A 116 -11.98 -4.63 32.39
CA THR A 116 -11.92 -4.99 33.82
C THR A 116 -12.98 -4.24 34.63
N ALA A 117 -13.18 -2.94 34.37
CA ALA A 117 -14.19 -2.13 35.05
C ALA A 117 -15.61 -2.66 34.77
N LEU A 118 -15.90 -3.00 33.52
CA LEU A 118 -17.18 -3.60 33.10
C LEU A 118 -17.44 -4.96 33.75
N GLU A 119 -16.39 -5.75 34.01
CA GLU A 119 -16.50 -7.05 34.69
C GLU A 119 -16.72 -6.92 36.20
N ARG A 120 -16.27 -5.84 36.85
CA ARG A 120 -16.35 -5.67 38.32
C ARG A 120 -17.78 -5.51 38.83
N HIS A 121 -18.60 -4.69 38.17
CA HIS A 121 -19.97 -4.43 38.60
C HIS A 121 -20.92 -4.27 37.42
N ARG A 122 -21.88 -5.19 37.37
CA ARG A 122 -22.97 -5.19 36.39
C ARG A 122 -24.30 -5.21 37.16
N PRO A 123 -24.98 -4.07 37.31
CA PRO A 123 -26.31 -4.06 37.90
C PRO A 123 -27.31 -4.77 36.97
N ASP A 124 -28.27 -5.51 37.55
CA ASP A 124 -29.38 -6.14 36.81
C ASP A 124 -30.43 -5.13 36.34
N GLY A 125 -30.37 -3.89 36.85
CA GLY A 125 -31.25 -2.76 36.52
C GLY A 125 -30.52 -1.61 35.81
N ALA A 126 -30.98 -0.37 36.02
CA ALA A 126 -30.31 0.81 35.46
C ALA A 126 -28.86 0.94 35.98
N CYS A 127 -27.97 1.52 35.19
CA CYS A 127 -26.60 1.81 35.61
C CYS A 127 -26.60 2.67 36.88
N ASP A 128 -25.88 2.22 37.91
CA ASP A 128 -25.61 2.98 39.12
C ASP A 128 -24.22 3.61 39.07
N ALA A 129 -23.86 4.37 40.11
CA ALA A 129 -22.57 5.08 40.20
C ALA A 129 -21.35 4.16 40.26
N ASN A 130 -21.53 2.87 40.57
CA ASN A 130 -20.45 1.89 40.64
C ASN A 130 -20.37 1.04 39.37
N CYS A 131 -21.28 1.24 38.41
CA CYS A 131 -21.32 0.47 37.19
C CYS A 131 -20.10 0.81 36.33
N GLY A 132 -19.42 -0.23 35.82
CA GLY A 132 -18.27 -0.06 34.94
C GLY A 132 -18.54 0.72 33.64
N CYS A 133 -19.82 0.99 33.33
CA CYS A 133 -20.24 1.84 32.22
C CYS A 133 -20.17 3.35 32.53
N VAL A 134 -20.16 3.75 33.81
CA VAL A 134 -20.32 5.15 34.26
C VAL A 134 -19.20 5.59 35.21
N GLY A 135 -18.53 4.66 35.89
CA GLY A 135 -17.42 4.96 36.78
C GLY A 135 -16.21 5.56 36.06
N ASP A 136 -15.61 6.59 36.65
CA ASP A 136 -14.38 7.23 36.16
C ASP A 136 -13.23 6.20 36.24
N PRO A 137 -12.38 6.05 35.20
CA PRO A 137 -11.18 5.22 35.28
C PRO A 137 -10.18 5.67 36.35
N ASP A 138 -10.41 6.80 37.03
CA ASP A 138 -9.48 7.49 37.92
C ASP A 138 -9.27 6.87 39.33
N ASP A 139 -9.90 5.71 39.64
CA ASP A 139 -9.51 4.85 40.77
C ASP A 139 -8.22 4.05 40.46
N THR A 140 -7.21 4.81 40.04
CA THR A 140 -6.01 4.39 39.32
C THR A 140 -4.84 4.13 40.25
N GLN A 141 -4.94 3.17 41.17
CA GLN A 141 -3.76 2.72 41.93
C GLN A 141 -2.99 1.55 41.27
N ALA A 142 -3.42 1.07 40.11
CA ALA A 142 -2.81 -0.08 39.43
C ALA A 142 -1.91 0.27 38.22
N ILE A 143 -1.97 1.47 37.65
CA ILE A 143 -1.28 1.78 36.37
C ILE A 143 0.24 1.94 36.52
N ALA A 144 0.76 2.27 37.71
CA ALA A 144 2.20 2.45 37.90
C ALA A 144 3.01 1.14 37.79
N ALA A 145 2.41 -0.02 38.05
CA ALA A 145 3.16 -1.29 38.15
C ALA A 145 3.42 -1.97 36.79
N THR A 146 2.61 -1.69 35.76
CA THR A 146 2.70 -2.40 34.47
C THR A 146 3.53 -1.65 33.43
N ILE A 147 3.62 -0.32 33.52
CA ILE A 147 4.38 0.52 32.57
C ILE A 147 5.89 0.38 32.78
N GLN A 148 6.34 -0.03 33.97
CA GLN A 148 7.76 -0.07 34.33
C GLN A 148 8.58 -1.13 33.59
N ALA A 149 7.95 -2.04 32.83
CA ALA A 149 8.64 -3.08 32.05
C ALA A 149 8.91 -2.70 30.59
N VAL A 150 8.32 -1.62 30.06
CA VAL A 150 8.52 -1.20 28.66
C VAL A 150 8.87 0.28 28.66
N GLY A 151 10.16 0.57 28.74
CA GLY A 151 10.67 1.93 28.73
C GLY A 151 10.42 2.60 27.39
N LEU A 152 9.37 3.43 27.30
CA LEU A 152 9.24 4.45 26.26
C LEU A 152 8.90 5.79 26.89
N SER A 153 9.85 6.71 26.73
CA SER A 153 9.79 8.11 27.15
C SER A 153 8.71 8.83 26.34
N THR A 154 7.68 9.32 27.01
CA THR A 154 6.60 10.08 26.38
C THR A 154 7.02 11.53 26.17
N LYS A 155 7.19 11.94 24.91
CA LYS A 155 6.98 13.33 24.50
C LYS A 155 6.26 13.39 23.15
N ALA A 156 5.09 14.00 23.23
CA ALA A 156 4.02 14.18 22.24
C ALA A 156 4.42 14.47 20.79
N ALA A 157 3.62 14.01 19.82
CA ALA A 157 2.60 14.85 19.17
C ALA A 157 1.93 14.17 17.95
N LEU A 158 0.61 14.26 17.93
CA LEU A 158 -0.33 14.44 16.81
C LEU A 158 0.13 14.24 15.36
N ALA A 159 -0.79 13.59 14.64
CA ALA A 159 -1.08 13.64 13.20
C ALA A 159 -0.45 12.54 12.33
N GLY A 160 -1.34 11.75 11.72
CA GLY A 160 -1.06 10.87 10.60
C GLY A 160 -1.13 9.41 11.00
N GLU A 161 -2.19 8.73 10.55
CA GLU A 161 -2.22 7.27 10.49
C GLU A 161 -0.92 6.73 9.87
N PRO A 162 -0.42 5.60 10.37
CA PRO A 162 0.17 4.65 9.46
C PRO A 162 -0.67 3.37 9.40
N ALA A 163 -1.04 3.01 8.17
CA ALA A 163 -1.44 1.67 7.83
C ALA A 163 -0.37 0.70 8.34
N ILE A 164 -0.84 -0.33 9.08
CA ILE A 164 -0.06 -1.48 9.49
C ILE A 164 0.59 -2.05 8.23
N ALA A 165 1.86 -1.71 8.04
CA ALA A 165 2.70 -2.31 7.03
C ALA A 165 2.56 -3.83 7.16
N CYS A 166 2.21 -4.49 6.05
CA CYS A 166 2.47 -5.91 5.88
C CYS A 166 1.64 -6.90 6.72
N THR A 167 0.34 -7.03 6.45
CA THR A 167 -0.18 -8.41 6.39
C THR A 167 0.33 -9.08 5.11
N LEU A 168 1.54 -9.64 5.23
CA LEU A 168 2.08 -10.77 4.47
C LEU A 168 2.29 -10.57 2.95
N SER A 169 3.54 -10.27 2.61
CA SER A 169 4.22 -10.58 1.33
C SER A 169 3.77 -11.92 0.73
N ALA A 170 2.68 -11.92 -0.03
CA ALA A 170 2.14 -13.13 -0.63
C ALA A 170 2.11 -12.98 -2.16
N GLY A 171 3.28 -13.20 -2.77
CA GLY A 171 3.44 -13.31 -4.21
C GLY A 171 4.40 -12.27 -4.76
N SER A 172 5.54 -12.73 -5.30
CA SER A 172 6.50 -11.89 -6.01
C SER A 172 5.80 -10.96 -7.02
N MET A 173 6.37 -9.78 -7.24
CA MET A 173 5.92 -8.81 -8.26
C MET A 173 5.67 -9.46 -9.64
N LYS A 174 6.39 -10.55 -9.95
CA LYS A 174 6.29 -11.32 -11.20
C LYS A 174 5.01 -12.16 -11.33
N GLY A 175 4.39 -12.60 -10.24
CA GLY A 175 3.14 -13.39 -10.25
C GLY A 175 1.88 -12.54 -10.43
N ARG A 176 1.94 -11.27 -10.02
CA ARG A 176 0.77 -10.39 -9.92
C ARG A 176 0.08 -10.10 -11.24
N ILE A 177 0.82 -10.04 -12.34
CA ILE A 177 0.25 -9.84 -13.69
C ILE A 177 -0.64 -11.02 -14.06
N ALA A 178 -0.19 -12.25 -13.80
CA ALA A 178 -0.97 -13.45 -14.09
C ALA A 178 -2.21 -13.56 -13.20
N ASP A 179 -2.06 -13.21 -11.92
CA ASP A 179 -3.17 -13.22 -10.95
C ASP A 179 -4.26 -12.21 -11.34
N TRP A 180 -3.89 -10.96 -11.70
CA TRP A 180 -4.84 -9.98 -12.21
C TRP A 180 -5.49 -10.40 -13.53
N GLN A 181 -4.72 -10.96 -14.46
CA GLN A 181 -5.27 -11.44 -15.74
C GLN A 181 -6.30 -12.55 -15.53
N SER A 182 -6.01 -13.50 -14.63
CA SER A 182 -6.94 -14.56 -14.24
C SER A 182 -8.21 -13.97 -13.65
N LEU A 183 -8.08 -13.01 -12.74
CA LEU A 183 -9.21 -12.39 -12.07
C LEU A 183 -10.07 -11.55 -13.04
N LEU A 184 -9.44 -10.71 -13.86
CA LEU A 184 -10.12 -9.84 -14.84
C LEU A 184 -10.82 -10.62 -15.97
N ALA A 185 -10.47 -11.89 -16.19
CA ALA A 185 -11.19 -12.78 -17.10
C ALA A 185 -12.63 -13.10 -16.65
N HIS A 186 -12.95 -12.89 -15.36
CA HIS A 186 -14.27 -13.15 -14.78
C HIS A 186 -15.16 -11.90 -14.71
N VAL A 187 -14.73 -10.79 -15.32
CA VAL A 187 -15.52 -9.54 -15.38
C VAL A 187 -16.65 -9.70 -16.39
N GLU A 188 -17.89 -9.53 -15.93
CA GLU A 188 -19.11 -9.61 -16.74
C GLU A 188 -19.46 -8.27 -17.40
N GLY A 189 -19.07 -7.16 -16.79
CA GLY A 189 -19.35 -5.81 -17.31
C GLY A 189 -18.39 -4.75 -16.78
N ARG A 190 -18.22 -3.68 -17.56
CA ARG A 190 -17.36 -2.54 -17.21
C ARG A 190 -18.09 -1.23 -17.42
N GLU A 191 -18.25 -0.48 -16.34
CA GLU A 191 -18.89 0.84 -16.37
C GLU A 191 -17.83 1.95 -16.21
N PRO A 192 -17.94 3.06 -16.96
CA PRO A 192 -17.09 4.21 -16.72
C PRO A 192 -17.50 4.88 -15.40
N ILE A 193 -16.51 5.30 -14.61
CA ILE A 193 -16.72 6.13 -13.41
C ILE A 193 -15.85 7.38 -13.50
N ASP A 194 -16.20 8.39 -12.70
CA ASP A 194 -15.39 9.60 -12.63
C ASP A 194 -13.95 9.28 -12.20
N GLY A 195 -13.01 9.58 -13.10
CA GLY A 195 -11.59 9.27 -12.92
C GLY A 195 -11.24 7.77 -12.90
N GLY A 196 -12.02 6.88 -13.54
CA GLY A 196 -11.69 5.45 -13.52
C GLY A 196 -12.64 4.49 -14.23
N VAL A 197 -12.52 3.21 -13.88
CA VAL A 197 -13.41 2.14 -14.36
C VAL A 197 -13.95 1.32 -13.19
N ARG A 198 -15.21 0.88 -13.33
CA ARG A 198 -15.86 -0.07 -12.43
C ARG A 198 -16.04 -1.40 -13.15
N SER A 199 -15.39 -2.44 -12.64
CA SER A 199 -15.49 -3.81 -13.16
C SER A 199 -16.45 -4.63 -12.28
N VAL A 200 -17.49 -5.20 -12.88
CA VAL A 200 -18.48 -6.04 -12.20
C VAL A 200 -18.16 -7.51 -12.47
N PHE A 201 -18.11 -8.31 -11.42
CA PHE A 201 -17.80 -9.74 -11.46
C PHE A 201 -19.06 -10.58 -11.25
N ALA A 202 -19.06 -11.77 -11.86
CA ALA A 202 -20.03 -12.81 -11.56
C ALA A 202 -20.02 -13.14 -10.05
N SER A 203 -21.17 -13.52 -9.50
CA SER A 203 -21.33 -13.88 -8.07
C SER A 203 -20.50 -15.09 -7.60
N SER A 204 -19.74 -15.75 -8.49
CA SER A 204 -18.91 -16.92 -8.22
C SER A 204 -17.41 -16.61 -8.03
N VAL A 205 -16.99 -15.34 -8.05
CA VAL A 205 -15.55 -14.99 -7.91
C VAL A 205 -15.12 -15.11 -6.44
N PRO A 206 -13.99 -15.79 -6.14
CA PRO A 206 -13.43 -15.85 -4.79
C PRO A 206 -13.05 -14.44 -4.31
N THR A 207 -13.88 -13.88 -3.44
CA THR A 207 -13.74 -12.50 -2.96
C THR A 207 -12.45 -12.29 -2.17
N ASP A 208 -11.97 -13.34 -1.48
CA ASP A 208 -10.72 -13.31 -0.71
C ASP A 208 -9.49 -13.05 -1.59
N ASP A 209 -9.45 -13.62 -2.81
CA ASP A 209 -8.34 -13.40 -3.74
C ASP A 209 -8.37 -11.98 -4.32
N LEU A 210 -9.57 -11.44 -4.60
CA LEU A 210 -9.74 -10.05 -5.02
C LEU A 210 -9.23 -9.07 -3.95
N ILE A 211 -9.65 -9.26 -2.70
CA ILE A 211 -9.24 -8.40 -1.58
C ILE A 211 -7.71 -8.44 -1.41
N ARG A 212 -7.11 -9.63 -1.45
CA ARG A 212 -5.66 -9.79 -1.35
C ARG A 212 -4.91 -9.11 -2.50
N LEU A 213 -5.38 -9.24 -3.74
CA LEU A 213 -4.77 -8.61 -4.91
C LEU A 213 -4.89 -7.08 -4.87
N VAL A 214 -6.04 -6.56 -4.48
CA VAL A 214 -6.25 -5.11 -4.33
C VAL A 214 -5.37 -4.53 -3.22
N ALA A 215 -5.29 -5.21 -2.07
CA ALA A 215 -4.40 -4.79 -0.99
C ALA A 215 -2.92 -4.82 -1.40
N ALA A 216 -2.51 -5.82 -2.19
CA ALA A 216 -1.15 -5.89 -2.74
C ALA A 216 -0.86 -4.76 -3.75
N GLU A 217 -1.82 -4.40 -4.60
CA GLU A 217 -1.66 -3.32 -5.58
C GLU A 217 -1.75 -1.92 -4.98
N GLN A 218 -2.59 -1.66 -3.98
CA GLN A 218 -2.58 -0.36 -3.28
C GLN A 218 -1.19 -0.05 -2.71
N ASN A 219 -0.48 -1.07 -2.22
CA ASN A 219 0.89 -0.94 -1.73
C ASN A 219 1.92 -0.76 -2.86
N CYS A 220 1.71 -1.41 -4.01
CA CYS A 220 2.63 -1.36 -5.15
C CYS A 220 2.34 -0.23 -6.15
N CYS A 221 1.17 0.39 -6.09
CA CYS A 221 0.64 1.38 -7.01
C CYS A 221 -0.24 2.37 -6.23
N GLN A 222 0.32 3.05 -5.22
CA GLN A 222 -0.38 4.03 -4.35
C GLN A 222 -1.10 5.18 -5.09
N PHE A 223 -0.84 5.36 -6.39
CA PHE A 223 -1.52 6.36 -7.22
C PHE A 223 -2.90 5.91 -7.70
N PHE A 224 -3.19 4.60 -7.68
CA PHE A 224 -4.52 4.08 -7.94
C PHE A 224 -5.32 3.99 -6.63
N ARG A 225 -6.55 4.51 -6.65
CA ARG A 225 -7.51 4.28 -5.59
C ARG A 225 -8.40 3.11 -5.96
N PHE A 226 -8.33 2.06 -5.17
CA PHE A 226 -9.18 0.89 -5.36
C PHE A 226 -10.29 0.90 -4.31
N ALA A 227 -11.52 0.57 -4.72
CA ALA A 227 -12.63 0.31 -3.82
C ALA A 227 -13.33 -0.99 -4.24
N ILE A 228 -13.62 -1.87 -3.28
CA ILE A 228 -14.38 -3.09 -3.51
C ILE A 228 -15.77 -2.89 -2.93
N THR A 229 -16.80 -3.13 -3.71
CA THR A 229 -18.20 -3.18 -3.26
C THR A 229 -18.70 -4.61 -3.37
N VAL A 230 -19.28 -5.14 -2.30
CA VAL A 230 -19.95 -6.45 -2.29
C VAL A 230 -21.40 -6.21 -1.94
N ASP A 231 -22.31 -6.52 -2.86
CA ASP A 231 -23.76 -6.38 -2.64
C ASP A 231 -24.53 -7.63 -3.13
N THR A 232 -25.86 -7.59 -3.06
CA THR A 232 -26.73 -8.71 -3.48
C THR A 232 -26.68 -9.01 -4.98
N ARG A 233 -26.10 -8.13 -5.79
CA ARG A 233 -25.91 -8.27 -7.25
C ARG A 233 -24.52 -8.78 -7.62
N GLY A 234 -23.60 -8.92 -6.65
CA GLY A 234 -22.28 -9.49 -6.86
C GLY A 234 -21.15 -8.64 -6.27
N VAL A 235 -19.96 -8.81 -6.84
CA VAL A 235 -18.74 -8.11 -6.42
C VAL A 235 -18.36 -7.10 -7.51
N ALA A 236 -18.04 -5.87 -7.13
CA ALA A 236 -17.55 -4.84 -8.02
C ALA A 236 -16.23 -4.26 -7.53
N LEU A 237 -15.30 -4.02 -8.46
CA LEU A 237 -14.05 -3.32 -8.23
C LEU A 237 -14.08 -1.97 -8.94
N GLU A 238 -13.95 -0.88 -8.19
CA GLU A 238 -13.67 0.44 -8.73
C GLU A 238 -12.17 0.71 -8.68
N VAL A 239 -11.61 1.17 -9.79
CA VAL A 239 -10.23 1.65 -9.86
C VAL A 239 -10.23 3.06 -10.39
N ARG A 240 -9.71 4.00 -9.59
CA ARG A 240 -9.58 5.41 -9.95
C ARG A 240 -8.12 5.82 -10.03
N ALA A 241 -7.81 6.75 -10.91
CA ALA A 241 -6.49 7.35 -11.07
C ALA A 241 -6.61 8.85 -11.36
N PRO A 242 -5.54 9.64 -11.15
CA PRO A 242 -5.47 11.00 -11.66
C PRO A 242 -5.62 11.04 -13.19
N GLU A 243 -6.04 12.17 -13.75
CA GLU A 243 -6.36 12.32 -15.19
C GLU A 243 -5.23 11.86 -16.12
N ASP A 244 -3.98 12.14 -15.73
CA ASP A 244 -2.77 11.82 -16.47
C ASP A 244 -2.44 10.31 -16.46
N ALA A 245 -3.17 9.52 -15.67
CA ALA A 245 -3.06 8.06 -15.54
C ALA A 245 -4.34 7.30 -15.93
N LEU A 246 -5.37 7.96 -16.50
CA LEU A 246 -6.61 7.28 -16.90
C LEU A 246 -6.42 6.30 -18.06
N SER A 247 -5.63 6.68 -19.07
CA SER A 247 -5.29 5.79 -20.20
C SER A 247 -4.61 4.49 -19.75
N ILE A 248 -3.94 4.54 -18.59
CA ILE A 248 -3.29 3.42 -17.96
C ILE A 248 -4.33 2.51 -17.26
N VAL A 249 -5.31 3.08 -16.56
CA VAL A 249 -6.44 2.34 -15.95
C VAL A 249 -7.20 1.55 -17.02
N GLU A 250 -7.58 2.20 -18.11
CA GLU A 250 -8.30 1.55 -19.22
C GLU A 250 -7.47 0.42 -19.86
N SER A 251 -6.15 0.61 -19.99
CA SER A 251 -5.28 -0.43 -20.54
C SER A 251 -5.10 -1.65 -19.63
N MET A 252 -5.26 -1.47 -18.32
CA MET A 252 -5.01 -2.51 -17.31
C MET A 252 -6.29 -3.23 -16.90
N PHE A 253 -7.37 -2.50 -16.67
CA PHE A 253 -8.65 -3.03 -16.18
C PHE A 253 -9.67 -3.20 -17.30
N GLY A 254 -9.34 -2.77 -18.52
CA GLY A 254 -10.19 -2.80 -19.71
C GLY A 254 -10.96 -1.48 -19.87
N ALA A 255 -11.26 -1.15 -21.13
CA ALA A 255 -12.14 -0.02 -21.44
C ALA A 255 -13.58 -0.33 -20.98
N PRO A 256 -14.38 0.70 -20.65
CA PRO A 256 -15.81 0.54 -20.40
C PRO A 256 -16.50 -0.11 -21.60
N SER A 257 -17.46 -1.01 -21.36
CA SER A 257 -18.12 -1.83 -22.39
C SER A 257 -19.61 -1.94 -22.14
#